data_AF-B8LEA2-F1
#
_entry.id   AF-B8LEA2-F1
#
_cell.length_a   1.000
_cell.length_b   1.000
_cell.length_c   1.000
_cell.angle_alpha   90.00
_cell.angle_beta   90.00
_cell.angle_gamma   90.00
#
_symmetry.space_group_name_H-M   'P 1'
#
loop_
_entity.id
_entity.type
_entity.pdbx_description
1 polymer ?
#
loop_
_entity_poly.entity_id
_entity_poly.type
_entity_poly.pdbx_seq_one_letter_code
_entity_poly.pdbx_strand_id
1 'polypeptide(L)'
;MKIIALAFSLLAASTASFDNDAFSSTRGVENSNVIVDIDAEMTDEIDIIDYEEEQSHRGLQATTKRAKTWIKQHNMRRQKYHVLWGGKYKPLRWSQSLEADALAFAKEIALDCKNRVPTNNINDYGVNSAVKANQRNFRSPQALLQMWENQLPKGYPKNKVMTQVLWSATKYVGCADAASPLGADKTCSVAVCYYAKAGNCAVGKFGNYSEAVLKAPPCSKACPPEVTTC
;
A
#
# COMPACT_ATOMS: atom_id res chain seq x y z
N MET A 1 62.22 -61.74 -6.14
CA MET A 1 62.18 -60.88 -4.94
C MET A 1 60.73 -60.53 -4.64
N LYS A 2 60.39 -60.49 -3.35
CA LYS A 2 59.07 -60.26 -2.71
C LYS A 2 58.30 -59.05 -3.32
N ILE A 3 56.99 -58.84 -3.19
CA ILE A 3 56.13 -58.79 -2.00
C ILE A 3 54.63 -58.91 -2.39
N ILE A 4 53.88 -59.48 -1.45
CA ILE A 4 52.43 -59.71 -1.27
C ILE A 4 51.56 -58.44 -1.31
N ALA A 5 50.30 -58.52 -1.79
CA ALA A 5 49.12 -57.94 -1.07
C ALA A 5 47.76 -58.32 -1.70
N LEU A 6 46.80 -58.48 -0.80
CA LEU A 6 45.43 -59.01 -0.90
C LEU A 6 44.39 -58.07 -1.55
N ALA A 7 43.47 -58.69 -2.29
CA ALA A 7 41.99 -58.73 -2.21
C ALA A 7 41.11 -57.49 -1.89
N PHE A 8 39.83 -57.66 -2.26
CA PHE A 8 38.62 -56.81 -2.11
C PHE A 8 38.43 -55.77 -3.24
N SER A 9 37.26 -55.53 -3.84
CA SER A 9 35.92 -56.12 -3.73
C SER A 9 34.97 -55.47 -4.77
N LEU A 10 33.88 -56.19 -5.02
CA LEU A 10 32.51 -55.76 -5.37
C LEU A 10 32.16 -55.05 -6.69
N LEU A 11 31.15 -55.68 -7.31
CA LEU A 11 30.15 -55.26 -8.30
C LEU A 11 29.93 -53.75 -8.45
N ALA A 12 30.01 -53.27 -9.69
CA ALA A 12 29.39 -52.04 -10.14
C ALA A 12 27.92 -52.30 -10.53
N ALA A 13 26.99 -51.62 -9.84
CA ALA A 13 25.60 -51.49 -10.26
C ALA A 13 25.46 -50.26 -11.16
N SER A 14 24.78 -50.45 -12.29
CA SER A 14 24.43 -49.40 -13.25
C SER A 14 23.33 -48.49 -12.71
N THR A 15 23.55 -47.18 -12.75
CA THR A 15 22.46 -46.18 -12.77
C THR A 15 22.74 -45.16 -13.86
N ALA A 16 21.73 -44.95 -14.69
CA ALA A 16 21.73 -44.11 -15.88
C ALA A 16 22.09 -42.65 -15.59
N SER A 17 22.83 -42.08 -16.53
CA SER A 17 23.12 -40.67 -16.72
C SER A 17 21.86 -39.89 -17.10
N PHE A 18 21.54 -38.84 -16.35
CA PHE A 18 20.69 -37.75 -16.81
C PHE A 18 21.61 -36.55 -17.11
N ASP A 19 21.53 -36.08 -18.34
CA ASP A 19 22.31 -34.96 -18.87
C ASP A 19 21.97 -33.66 -18.15
N ASN A 20 23.00 -33.01 -17.58
CA ASN A 20 22.94 -31.62 -17.15
C ASN A 20 23.35 -30.76 -18.34
N ASP A 21 22.37 -30.31 -19.13
CA ASP A 21 22.62 -29.26 -20.10
C ASP A 21 22.84 -27.92 -19.39
N ALA A 22 24.07 -27.44 -19.53
CA ALA A 22 24.57 -26.19 -19.01
C ALA A 22 23.82 -25.01 -19.65
N PHE A 23 22.92 -24.37 -18.89
CA PHE A 23 22.46 -23.03 -19.24
C PHE A 23 23.58 -22.02 -18.91
N SER A 24 24.32 -21.68 -19.97
CA SER A 24 25.44 -20.74 -19.98
C SER A 24 25.04 -19.38 -19.40
N SER A 25 25.72 -19.02 -18.32
CA SER A 25 25.75 -17.67 -17.76
C SER A 25 26.42 -16.71 -18.74
N THR A 26 25.63 -15.88 -19.42
CA THR A 26 26.08 -14.55 -19.86
C THR A 26 25.50 -13.49 -18.94
N ARG A 27 26.33 -13.06 -17.98
CA ARG A 27 26.19 -11.81 -17.24
C ARG A 27 26.18 -10.64 -18.22
N GLY A 28 25.01 -10.08 -18.47
CA GLY A 28 24.84 -8.68 -18.84
C GLY A 28 24.24 -7.96 -17.64
N VAL A 29 25.05 -7.22 -16.90
CA VAL A 29 24.58 -6.32 -15.85
C VAL A 29 24.02 -5.07 -16.54
N GLU A 30 22.72 -5.07 -16.84
CA GLU A 30 22.00 -3.82 -17.06
C GLU A 30 21.48 -3.32 -15.72
N ASN A 31 22.10 -2.21 -15.28
CA ASN A 31 21.77 -1.49 -14.06
C ASN A 31 20.47 -0.70 -14.28
N SER A 32 19.34 -1.39 -14.36
CA SER A 32 18.02 -0.78 -14.57
C SER A 32 17.42 -0.40 -13.22
N ASN A 33 17.19 0.90 -13.01
CA ASN A 33 16.45 1.47 -11.88
C ASN A 33 14.96 1.08 -11.95
N VAL A 34 14.64 -0.21 -11.88
CA VAL A 34 13.27 -0.71 -12.01
C VAL A 34 12.49 -0.34 -10.74
N ILE A 35 11.46 0.51 -10.91
CA ILE A 35 10.49 0.79 -9.87
C ILE A 35 9.45 -0.32 -9.89
N VAL A 36 9.31 -1.04 -8.78
CA VAL A 36 8.39 -2.18 -8.68
C VAL A 36 7.03 -1.71 -8.17
N ASP A 37 5.98 -2.10 -8.90
CA ASP A 37 4.60 -2.06 -8.43
C ASP A 37 4.30 -3.37 -7.69
N ILE A 38 3.96 -3.26 -6.41
CA ILE A 38 3.72 -4.43 -5.55
C ILE A 38 2.30 -4.97 -5.72
N ASP A 39 1.38 -4.10 -6.13
CA ASP A 39 -0.03 -4.46 -6.27
C ASP A 39 -0.26 -5.27 -7.56
N ALA A 40 0.73 -5.31 -8.47
CA ALA A 40 0.69 -6.03 -9.74
C ALA A 40 1.05 -7.53 -9.67
N GLU A 41 1.74 -8.02 -8.61
CA GLU A 41 2.28 -9.40 -8.57
C GLU A 41 1.55 -10.35 -7.60
N MET A 42 0.23 -10.22 -7.41
CA MET A 42 -0.50 -11.23 -6.64
C MET A 42 -1.88 -11.54 -7.23
N THR A 43 -1.86 -12.08 -8.45
CA THR A 43 -2.96 -12.87 -9.01
C THR A 43 -2.62 -14.35 -8.87
N ASP A 44 -2.55 -14.86 -7.64
CA ASP A 44 -2.50 -16.30 -7.42
C ASP A 44 -3.93 -16.85 -7.26
N GLU A 45 -4.22 -17.80 -8.15
CA GLU A 45 -5.36 -18.71 -8.30
C GLU A 45 -6.65 -18.48 -7.50
N ILE A 46 -7.72 -18.36 -8.28
CA ILE A 46 -9.11 -18.48 -7.84
C ILE A 46 -9.36 -19.95 -7.50
N ASP A 47 -9.39 -20.29 -6.21
CA ASP A 47 -10.18 -21.43 -5.76
C ASP A 47 -11.65 -20.98 -5.70
N ILE A 48 -12.39 -21.45 -6.71
CA ILE A 48 -13.84 -21.35 -6.81
C ILE A 48 -14.42 -22.16 -5.64
N ILE A 49 -15.04 -21.46 -4.69
CA ILE A 49 -16.07 -22.07 -3.86
C ILE A 49 -17.29 -21.15 -3.87
N ASP A 50 -18.35 -21.68 -4.45
CA ASP A 50 -19.65 -21.08 -4.70
C ASP A 50 -20.21 -20.34 -3.50
N TYR A 51 -20.56 -19.07 -3.71
CA TYR A 51 -21.67 -18.45 -3.01
C TYR A 51 -22.50 -17.69 -4.05
N GLU A 52 -23.62 -18.30 -4.40
CA GLU A 52 -24.65 -17.80 -5.31
C GLU A 52 -25.21 -16.45 -4.83
N GLU A 53 -25.13 -15.49 -5.76
CA GLU A 53 -26.13 -14.51 -6.18
C GLU A 53 -27.12 -13.91 -5.16
N GLU A 54 -27.02 -12.59 -4.91
CA GLU A 54 -28.05 -11.65 -5.41
C GLU A 54 -27.74 -10.15 -5.13
N GLN A 55 -27.97 -9.36 -6.19
CA GLN A 55 -28.44 -7.96 -6.21
C GLN A 55 -27.47 -6.77 -5.97
N SER A 56 -27.13 -6.16 -7.12
CA SER A 56 -27.46 -4.77 -7.50
C SER A 56 -26.82 -3.61 -6.71
N HIS A 57 -26.06 -2.76 -7.42
CA HIS A 57 -25.62 -1.39 -7.06
C HIS A 57 -24.51 -1.22 -5.99
N ARG A 58 -23.47 -2.06 -5.97
CA ARG A 58 -22.29 -1.88 -5.09
C ARG A 58 -21.04 -1.54 -5.89
N GLY A 59 -20.45 -0.38 -5.61
CA GLY A 59 -19.34 0.21 -6.35
C GLY A 59 -18.09 -0.67 -6.46
N LEU A 60 -17.34 -0.44 -7.54
CA LEU A 60 -16.10 -1.10 -7.95
C LEU A 60 -15.31 -1.67 -6.75
N GLN A 61 -15.21 -2.99 -6.69
CA GLN A 61 -14.47 -3.67 -5.62
C GLN A 61 -12.96 -3.44 -5.74
N ALA A 62 -12.29 -3.33 -4.60
CA ALA A 62 -10.84 -3.45 -4.48
C ALA A 62 -10.41 -4.86 -4.94
N THR A 63 -9.61 -4.95 -6.00
CA THR A 63 -9.30 -6.23 -6.66
C THR A 63 -8.13 -6.97 -5.98
N THR A 64 -7.18 -6.26 -5.36
CA THR A 64 -6.03 -6.88 -4.68
C THR A 64 -6.28 -7.12 -3.18
N LYS A 65 -5.64 -8.16 -2.61
CA LYS A 65 -5.63 -8.39 -1.13
C LYS A 65 -5.12 -7.17 -0.38
N ARG A 66 -4.19 -6.43 -0.98
CA ARG A 66 -3.57 -5.25 -0.40
C ARG A 66 -4.55 -4.07 -0.34
N ALA A 67 -5.23 -3.77 -1.44
CA ALA A 67 -6.32 -2.78 -1.49
C ALA A 67 -7.45 -3.12 -0.50
N LYS A 68 -7.87 -4.39 -0.42
CA LYS A 68 -8.84 -4.88 0.59
C LYS A 68 -8.35 -4.62 2.02
N THR A 69 -7.06 -4.81 2.28
CA THR A 69 -6.46 -4.55 3.61
C THR A 69 -6.42 -3.06 3.91
N TRP A 70 -6.05 -2.21 2.95
CA TRP A 70 -6.07 -0.76 3.10
C TRP A 70 -7.45 -0.26 3.51
N ILE A 71 -8.49 -0.55 2.73
CA ILE A 71 -9.85 -0.06 3.02
C ILE A 71 -10.39 -0.60 4.34
N LYS A 72 -10.13 -1.88 4.66
CA LYS A 72 -10.50 -2.49 5.94
C LYS A 72 -9.87 -1.74 7.12
N GLN A 73 -8.57 -1.49 7.09
CA GLN A 73 -7.85 -0.84 8.19
C GLN A 73 -8.31 0.62 8.39
N HIS A 74 -8.55 1.36 7.31
CA HIS A 74 -9.12 2.70 7.39
C HIS A 74 -10.50 2.70 8.07
N ASN A 75 -11.39 1.82 7.61
CA ASN A 75 -12.76 1.75 8.11
C ASN A 75 -12.83 1.26 9.56
N MET A 76 -11.94 0.36 9.99
CA MET A 76 -11.81 -0.03 11.40
C MET A 76 -11.48 1.19 12.29
N ARG A 77 -10.57 2.07 11.85
CA ARG A 77 -10.22 3.27 12.63
C ARG A 77 -11.36 4.28 12.65
N ARG A 78 -12.06 4.47 11.52
CA ARG A 78 -13.23 5.35 11.47
C ARG A 78 -14.36 4.83 12.34
N GLN A 79 -14.60 3.53 12.37
CA GLN A 79 -15.59 2.92 13.25
C GLN A 79 -15.25 3.17 14.73
N LYS A 80 -13.99 2.98 15.13
CA LYS A 80 -13.51 3.27 16.48
C LYS A 80 -13.65 4.75 16.84
N TYR A 81 -13.00 5.63 16.08
CA TYR A 81 -12.82 7.02 16.48
C TYR A 81 -14.03 7.91 16.21
N HIS A 82 -14.83 7.62 15.18
CA HIS A 82 -16.05 8.39 14.98
C HIS A 82 -16.99 8.21 16.17
N VAL A 83 -17.15 6.96 16.64
CA VAL A 83 -18.01 6.64 17.78
C VAL A 83 -17.40 7.19 19.07
N LEU A 84 -16.10 6.96 19.30
CA LEU A 84 -15.40 7.46 20.50
C LEU A 84 -15.51 8.98 20.66
N TRP A 85 -15.53 9.73 19.56
CA TRP A 85 -15.63 11.19 19.58
C TRP A 85 -17.08 11.72 19.50
N GLY A 86 -18.09 10.85 19.65
CA GLY A 86 -19.50 11.23 19.69
C GLY A 86 -20.14 11.49 18.32
N GLY A 87 -19.50 11.05 17.24
CA GLY A 87 -20.01 11.12 15.88
C GLY A 87 -20.63 9.83 15.38
N LYS A 88 -21.18 9.87 14.16
CA LYS A 88 -21.65 8.67 13.45
C LYS A 88 -20.52 8.05 12.64
N TYR A 89 -20.43 6.72 12.66
CA TYR A 89 -19.55 6.00 11.75
C TYR A 89 -19.91 6.32 10.29
N LYS A 90 -18.92 6.69 9.49
CA LYS A 90 -19.06 6.98 8.06
C LYS A 90 -17.95 6.24 7.32
N PRO A 91 -18.20 5.09 6.69
CA PRO A 91 -17.16 4.34 5.99
C PRO A 91 -16.60 5.12 4.79
N LEU A 92 -15.33 4.88 4.49
CA LEU A 92 -14.73 5.17 3.18
C LEU A 92 -15.10 4.05 2.20
N ARG A 93 -15.11 4.42 0.92
CA ARG A 93 -15.21 3.53 -0.24
C ARG A 93 -13.86 3.50 -0.96
N TRP A 94 -13.52 2.38 -1.60
CA TRP A 94 -12.33 2.34 -2.45
C TRP A 94 -12.56 3.14 -3.74
N SER A 95 -11.50 3.70 -4.29
CA SER A 95 -11.47 4.35 -5.61
C SER A 95 -10.24 3.87 -6.37
N GLN A 96 -10.47 3.35 -7.57
CA GLN A 96 -9.42 2.85 -8.45
C GLN A 96 -8.62 3.99 -9.08
N SER A 97 -9.27 5.12 -9.41
CA SER A 97 -8.54 6.27 -9.95
C SER A 97 -7.63 6.90 -8.89
N LEU A 98 -8.10 7.00 -7.63
CA LEU A 98 -7.25 7.48 -6.54
C LEU A 98 -6.09 6.52 -6.22
N GLU A 99 -6.28 5.21 -6.43
CA GLU A 99 -5.21 4.20 -6.32
C GLU A 99 -4.18 4.38 -7.44
N ALA A 100 -4.62 4.63 -8.68
CA ALA A 100 -3.73 4.93 -9.80
C ALA A 100 -2.92 6.22 -9.56
N ASP A 101 -3.57 7.29 -9.07
CA ASP A 101 -2.90 8.55 -8.68
C ASP A 101 -1.91 8.32 -7.53
N ALA A 102 -2.29 7.49 -6.54
CA ALA A 102 -1.40 7.10 -5.45
C ALA A 102 -0.16 6.36 -5.95
N LEU A 103 -0.32 5.45 -6.91
CA LEU A 103 0.79 4.67 -7.46
C LEU A 103 1.74 5.57 -8.25
N ALA A 104 1.22 6.43 -9.12
CA ALA A 104 2.02 7.39 -9.87
C ALA A 104 2.86 8.24 -8.92
N PHE A 105 2.24 8.79 -7.87
CA PHE A 105 2.95 9.61 -6.90
C PHE A 105 3.93 8.83 -6.02
N ALA A 106 3.61 7.59 -5.65
CA ALA A 106 4.52 6.71 -4.92
C ALA A 106 5.79 6.43 -5.74
N LYS A 107 5.65 6.18 -7.06
CA LYS A 107 6.76 5.99 -7.99
C LYS A 107 7.65 7.24 -8.06
N GLU A 108 7.05 8.43 -8.13
CA GLU A 108 7.80 9.70 -8.11
C GLU A 108 8.62 9.92 -6.83
N ILE A 109 8.05 9.60 -5.66
CA ILE A 109 8.79 9.70 -4.38
C ILE A 109 9.89 8.64 -4.31
N ALA A 110 9.64 7.43 -4.82
CA ALA A 110 10.61 6.35 -4.78
C ALA A 110 11.91 6.72 -5.54
N LEU A 111 11.85 7.53 -6.60
CA LEU A 111 13.02 7.93 -7.39
C LEU A 111 14.16 8.57 -6.57
N ASP A 112 13.87 9.37 -5.55
CA ASP A 112 14.89 10.05 -4.74
C ASP A 112 14.72 9.84 -3.21
N CYS A 113 13.69 9.08 -2.82
CA CYS A 113 13.30 8.81 -1.45
C CYS A 113 13.04 10.05 -0.58
N LYS A 114 12.67 11.19 -1.19
CA LYS A 114 12.34 12.42 -0.47
C LYS A 114 10.83 12.55 -0.38
N ASN A 115 10.32 12.53 0.85
CA ASN A 115 8.90 12.76 1.07
C ASN A 115 8.51 14.20 0.66
N ARG A 116 7.41 14.32 -0.08
CA ARG A 116 6.90 15.59 -0.61
C ARG A 116 5.38 15.53 -0.75
N VAL A 117 4.79 16.66 -1.11
CA VAL A 117 3.39 16.78 -1.55
C VAL A 117 3.33 16.71 -3.07
N PRO A 118 2.22 16.23 -3.67
CA PRO A 118 2.08 16.24 -5.12
C PRO A 118 2.05 17.68 -5.64
N THR A 119 2.57 17.87 -6.85
CA THR A 119 2.59 19.18 -7.53
C THR A 119 1.33 19.44 -8.35
N ASN A 120 0.69 18.38 -8.82
CA ASN A 120 -0.61 18.38 -9.48
C ASN A 120 -1.76 18.22 -8.46
N ASN A 121 -2.93 18.78 -8.77
CA ASN A 121 -4.19 18.55 -8.03
C ASN A 121 -4.08 18.78 -6.50
N ILE A 122 -3.16 19.67 -6.07
CA ILE A 122 -2.78 19.86 -4.66
C ILE A 122 -3.95 20.23 -3.74
N ASN A 123 -5.02 20.78 -4.32
CA ASN A 123 -6.22 21.21 -3.61
C ASN A 123 -7.44 20.30 -3.85
N ASP A 124 -7.35 19.32 -4.75
CA ASP A 124 -8.49 18.48 -5.12
C ASP A 124 -8.63 17.28 -4.19
N TYR A 125 -7.50 16.72 -3.76
CA TYR A 125 -7.49 15.51 -2.94
C TYR A 125 -6.63 15.68 -1.68
N GLY A 126 -7.02 14.99 -0.61
CA GLY A 126 -6.15 14.81 0.54
C GLY A 126 -5.07 13.78 0.20
N VAL A 127 -3.86 13.94 0.75
CA VAL A 127 -2.77 12.98 0.52
C VAL A 127 -2.06 12.67 1.82
N ASN A 128 -1.87 11.38 2.08
CA ASN A 128 -0.94 10.89 3.08
C ASN A 128 0.15 10.06 2.40
N SER A 129 1.38 10.23 2.86
CA SER A 129 2.53 9.45 2.40
C SER A 129 3.36 8.95 3.57
N ALA A 130 3.97 7.79 3.40
CA ALA A 130 4.97 7.25 4.30
C ALA A 130 6.17 6.74 3.49
N VAL A 131 7.33 7.29 3.79
CA VAL A 131 8.59 6.94 3.13
C VAL A 131 9.48 6.21 4.11
N LYS A 132 10.18 5.18 3.65
CA LYS A 132 11.17 4.46 4.45
C LYS A 132 12.38 4.13 3.57
N ALA A 133 13.52 4.73 3.91
CA ALA A 133 14.78 4.45 3.27
C ALA A 133 15.47 3.22 3.89
N ASN A 134 16.35 2.60 3.11
CA ASN A 134 17.30 1.57 3.53
C ASN A 134 16.66 0.26 4.05
N GLN A 135 15.42 -0.06 3.68
CA GLN A 135 14.81 -1.36 4.03
C GLN A 135 14.04 -1.95 2.86
N ARG A 136 14.17 -3.27 2.66
CA ARG A 136 13.50 -4.04 1.60
C ARG A 136 12.01 -4.28 1.88
N ASN A 137 11.61 -4.25 3.16
CA ASN A 137 10.26 -4.65 3.55
C ASN A 137 9.30 -3.46 3.67
N PHE A 138 8.21 -3.55 2.94
CA PHE A 138 7.06 -2.65 3.04
C PHE A 138 6.37 -2.82 4.39
N ARG A 139 5.90 -1.71 4.95
CA ARG A 139 4.97 -1.79 6.08
C ARG A 139 3.64 -2.32 5.56
N SER A 140 3.01 -3.23 6.29
CA SER A 140 1.63 -3.60 6.01
C SER A 140 0.70 -2.38 6.19
N PRO A 141 -0.46 -2.33 5.51
CA PRO A 141 -1.44 -1.27 5.73
C PRO A 141 -1.81 -1.12 7.21
N GLN A 142 -1.93 -2.24 7.93
CA GLN A 142 -2.18 -2.23 9.38
C GLN A 142 -1.07 -1.52 10.16
N ALA A 143 0.20 -1.84 9.88
CA ALA A 143 1.33 -1.21 10.56
C ALA A 143 1.44 0.30 10.25
N LEU A 144 1.14 0.71 9.01
CA LEU A 144 1.11 2.13 8.61
C LEU A 144 0.00 2.90 9.31
N LEU A 145 -1.23 2.36 9.29
CA LEU A 145 -2.36 2.99 9.97
C LEU A 145 -2.14 3.05 11.48
N GLN A 146 -1.53 2.02 12.09
CA GLN A 146 -1.14 2.07 13.50
C GLN A 146 -0.10 3.16 13.78
N MET A 147 0.91 3.31 12.91
CA MET A 147 1.92 4.36 13.03
C MET A 147 1.29 5.76 12.94
N TRP A 148 0.33 5.96 12.04
CA TRP A 148 -0.42 7.22 11.95
C TRP A 148 -1.33 7.42 13.18
N GLU A 149 -2.02 6.38 13.64
CA GLU A 149 -2.87 6.38 14.84
C GLU A 149 -2.07 6.79 16.10
N ASN A 150 -0.84 6.30 16.23
CA ASN A 150 0.08 6.67 17.32
C ASN A 150 0.45 8.17 17.34
N GLN A 151 0.11 8.93 16.29
CA GLN A 151 0.29 10.38 16.28
C GLN A 151 -0.86 11.14 16.95
N LEU A 152 -2.03 10.52 17.16
CA LEU A 152 -3.20 11.19 17.75
C LEU A 152 -2.91 11.95 19.05
N PRO A 153 -2.16 11.39 20.03
CA PRO A 153 -1.84 12.09 21.27
C PRO A 153 -1.02 13.36 21.08
N LYS A 154 -0.33 13.51 19.94
CA LYS A 154 0.51 14.69 19.64
C LYS A 154 -0.32 15.94 19.29
N GLY A 155 -1.63 15.79 19.08
CA GLY A 155 -2.53 16.87 18.69
C GLY A 155 -2.32 17.37 17.27
N TYR A 156 -3.18 18.28 16.83
CA TYR A 156 -3.08 18.90 15.50
C TYR A 156 -2.06 20.07 15.54
N PRO A 157 -1.23 20.28 14.50
CA PRO A 157 -1.18 19.58 13.21
C PRO A 157 -0.28 18.33 13.18
N LYS A 158 0.31 17.94 14.31
CA LYS A 158 1.24 16.78 14.38
C LYS A 158 0.57 15.45 14.07
N ASN A 159 -0.75 15.35 14.20
CA ASN A 159 -1.56 14.17 13.90
C ASN A 159 -2.28 14.25 12.54
N LYS A 160 -1.92 15.20 11.67
CA LYS A 160 -2.67 15.51 10.43
C LYS A 160 -2.89 14.31 9.51
N VAL A 161 -1.95 13.37 9.47
CA VAL A 161 -2.09 12.13 8.68
C VAL A 161 -3.25 11.29 9.18
N MET A 162 -3.42 11.17 10.51
CA MET A 162 -4.52 10.39 11.08
C MET A 162 -5.85 11.16 11.04
N THR A 163 -5.85 12.48 11.20
CA THR A 163 -7.09 13.25 11.06
C THR A 163 -7.63 13.20 9.62
N GLN A 164 -6.78 13.08 8.60
CA GLN A 164 -7.22 12.84 7.21
C GLN A 164 -7.91 11.46 7.07
N VAL A 165 -7.32 10.40 7.63
CA VAL A 165 -7.94 9.05 7.64
C VAL A 165 -9.34 9.09 8.26
N LEU A 166 -9.48 9.86 9.34
CA LEU A 166 -10.70 9.94 10.14
C LEU A 166 -11.69 11.00 9.66
N TRP A 167 -11.33 11.83 8.67
CA TRP A 167 -12.13 12.98 8.29
C TRP A 167 -13.53 12.57 7.81
N SER A 168 -14.58 12.95 8.54
CA SER A 168 -15.91 12.37 8.33
C SER A 168 -16.53 12.76 6.98
N ALA A 169 -16.12 13.89 6.43
CA ALA A 169 -16.53 14.38 5.12
C ALA A 169 -15.79 13.69 3.95
N THR A 170 -14.63 13.05 4.21
CA THR A 170 -13.95 12.21 3.21
C THR A 170 -14.76 10.93 2.98
N LYS A 171 -14.90 10.54 1.71
CA LYS A 171 -15.80 9.48 1.22
C LYS A 171 -15.08 8.33 0.54
N TYR A 172 -13.95 8.61 -0.10
CA TYR A 172 -13.19 7.70 -0.93
C TYR A 172 -11.73 7.73 -0.53
N VAL A 173 -11.07 6.59 -0.72
CA VAL A 173 -9.63 6.44 -0.60
C VAL A 173 -9.13 5.48 -1.67
N GLY A 174 -7.97 5.77 -2.22
CA GLY A 174 -7.16 4.84 -3.00
C GLY A 174 -5.74 4.92 -2.51
N CYS A 175 -5.10 3.78 -2.30
CA CYS A 175 -3.73 3.70 -1.81
C CYS A 175 -2.92 2.75 -2.67
N ALA A 176 -1.65 3.05 -2.82
CA ALA A 176 -0.70 2.20 -3.53
C ALA A 176 0.68 2.32 -2.90
N ASP A 177 1.52 1.34 -3.19
CA ASP A 177 2.89 1.26 -2.71
C ASP A 177 3.86 1.15 -3.91
N ALA A 178 5.05 1.73 -3.77
CA ALA A 178 6.12 1.60 -4.75
C ALA A 178 7.47 1.45 -4.05
N ALA A 179 8.43 0.78 -4.70
CA ALA A 179 9.82 0.82 -4.28
C ALA A 179 10.80 0.95 -5.43
N SER A 180 11.96 1.51 -5.08
CA SER A 180 13.12 1.64 -5.95
C SER A 180 14.39 1.25 -5.18
N PRO A 181 15.44 0.76 -5.86
CA PRO A 181 16.77 0.67 -5.30
C PRO A 181 17.36 2.05 -4.95
N LEU A 182 18.11 2.13 -3.86
CA LEU A 182 18.92 3.28 -3.41
C LEU A 182 20.41 2.88 -3.36
N GLY A 183 20.88 2.23 -4.43
CA GLY A 183 22.19 1.56 -4.49
C GLY A 183 22.08 0.04 -4.29
N ALA A 184 23.23 -0.63 -4.14
CA ALA A 184 23.34 -2.09 -4.23
C ALA A 184 22.44 -2.87 -3.24
N ASP A 185 22.31 -2.39 -1.99
CA ASP A 185 21.62 -3.14 -0.92
C ASP A 185 20.48 -2.38 -0.24
N LYS A 186 20.20 -1.17 -0.69
CA LYS A 186 19.21 -0.27 -0.06
C LYS A 186 18.03 -0.12 -1.00
N THR A 187 16.84 0.01 -0.42
CA THR A 187 15.61 0.30 -1.14
C THR A 187 14.87 1.43 -0.46
N CYS A 188 14.23 2.26 -1.27
CA CYS A 188 13.19 3.17 -0.81
C CYS A 188 11.85 2.46 -0.95
N SER A 189 11.11 2.31 0.14
CA SER A 189 9.72 1.88 0.08
C SER A 189 8.81 3.07 0.39
N VAL A 190 7.79 3.28 -0.45
CA VAL A 190 6.85 4.38 -0.35
C VAL A 190 5.43 3.83 -0.33
N ALA A 191 4.61 4.35 0.58
CA ALA A 191 3.16 4.15 0.60
C ALA A 191 2.48 5.50 0.44
N VAL A 192 1.48 5.59 -0.45
CA VAL A 192 0.67 6.79 -0.67
C VAL A 192 -0.79 6.43 -0.59
N CYS A 193 -1.60 7.31 0.00
CA CYS A 193 -3.05 7.27 -0.07
C CYS A 193 -3.59 8.63 -0.49
N TYR A 194 -4.46 8.64 -1.50
CA TYR A 194 -5.27 9.77 -1.89
C TYR A 194 -6.68 9.68 -1.30
N TYR A 195 -7.29 10.82 -0.99
CA TYR A 195 -8.57 10.93 -0.30
C TYR A 195 -9.50 11.92 -0.99
N ALA A 196 -10.72 11.49 -1.28
CA ALA A 196 -11.78 12.37 -1.82
C ALA A 196 -13.05 12.28 -0.98
N LYS A 197 -13.66 13.37 -0.53
CA LYS A 197 -13.16 14.73 -0.61
C LYS A 197 -11.99 14.96 0.37
N ALA A 198 -11.12 15.91 0.06
CA ALA A 198 -9.98 16.25 0.91
C ALA A 198 -10.41 16.69 2.32
N GLY A 199 -9.62 16.35 3.35
CA GLY A 199 -9.86 16.70 4.75
C GLY A 199 -8.79 17.64 5.33
N ASN A 200 -8.81 17.83 6.66
CA ASN A 200 -7.90 18.71 7.42
C ASN A 200 -8.05 20.22 7.21
N CYS A 201 -9.12 20.69 6.59
CA CYS A 201 -9.42 22.11 6.47
C CYS A 201 -10.21 22.63 7.67
N ALA A 202 -10.12 23.94 7.86
CA ALA A 202 -10.91 24.67 8.85
C ALA A 202 -10.80 24.12 10.29
N VAL A 203 -9.75 23.35 10.62
CA VAL A 203 -9.59 22.74 11.95
C VAL A 203 -9.61 23.81 13.05
N GLY A 204 -9.00 24.98 12.80
CA GLY A 204 -8.99 26.11 13.74
C GLY A 204 -10.35 26.78 13.97
N LYS A 205 -11.41 26.40 13.25
CA LYS A 205 -12.78 26.91 13.48
C LYS A 205 -13.57 26.10 14.53
N PHE A 206 -12.97 25.05 15.08
CA PHE A 206 -13.60 24.14 16.04
C PHE A 206 -12.86 24.15 17.37
N GLY A 207 -13.53 23.74 18.45
CA GLY A 207 -12.93 23.75 19.79
C GLY A 207 -11.74 22.79 19.93
N ASN A 208 -11.72 21.71 19.14
CA ASN A 208 -10.60 20.78 19.06
C ASN A 208 -10.58 20.03 17.71
N TYR A 209 -9.48 19.33 17.44
CA TYR A 209 -9.31 18.61 16.18
C TYR A 209 -10.27 17.42 16.01
N SER A 210 -10.67 16.74 17.10
CA SER A 210 -11.61 15.62 17.01
C SER A 210 -13.01 16.10 16.62
N GLU A 211 -13.43 17.27 17.10
CA GLU A 211 -14.66 17.92 16.66
C GLU A 211 -14.57 18.33 15.18
N ALA A 212 -13.45 18.93 14.77
CA ALA A 212 -13.21 19.27 13.37
C ALA A 212 -13.32 18.02 12.47
N VAL A 213 -12.66 16.92 12.84
CA VAL A 213 -12.73 15.65 12.09
C VAL A 213 -14.18 15.20 11.86
N LEU A 214 -15.06 15.37 12.84
CA LEU A 214 -16.45 14.95 12.75
C LEU A 214 -17.35 15.92 11.97
N LYS A 215 -17.15 17.23 12.13
CA LYS A 215 -18.11 18.26 11.72
C LYS A 215 -17.64 19.15 10.58
N ALA A 216 -16.34 19.29 10.38
CA ALA A 216 -15.80 20.21 9.40
C ALA A 216 -16.16 19.78 7.96
N PRO A 217 -16.35 20.75 7.06
CA PRO A 217 -16.58 20.45 5.65
C PRO A 217 -15.33 19.82 5.03
N PRO A 218 -15.48 19.20 3.85
CA PRO A 218 -14.32 18.85 3.05
C PRO A 218 -13.66 20.10 2.47
N CYS A 219 -12.41 19.97 2.07
CA CYS A 219 -11.60 21.08 1.55
C CYS A 219 -11.78 21.26 0.05
N SER A 220 -12.19 20.19 -0.60
CA SER A 220 -12.45 20.13 -2.02
C SER A 220 -13.87 19.67 -2.30
N LYS A 221 -14.37 20.05 -3.48
CA LYS A 221 -15.60 19.47 -4.05
C LYS A 221 -15.31 18.26 -4.94
N ALA A 222 -14.03 17.96 -5.20
CA ALA A 222 -13.63 16.94 -6.15
C ALA A 222 -14.08 15.53 -5.71
N CYS A 223 -14.59 14.79 -6.70
CA CYS A 223 -14.85 13.37 -6.61
C CYS A 223 -13.76 12.62 -7.39
N PRO A 224 -13.51 11.34 -7.08
CA PRO A 224 -12.73 10.51 -8.00
C PRO A 224 -13.36 10.55 -9.40
N PRO A 225 -12.56 10.55 -10.49
CA PRO A 225 -13.07 10.62 -11.87
C PRO A 225 -14.14 9.59 -12.22
N GLU A 226 -14.08 8.39 -11.64
CA GLU A 226 -15.05 7.31 -11.84
C GLU A 226 -16.39 7.52 -11.09
N VAL A 227 -16.52 8.61 -10.32
CA VAL A 227 -17.70 8.93 -9.52
C VAL A 227 -18.34 10.23 -10.03
N THR A 228 -19.53 10.12 -10.61
CA THR A 228 -20.25 11.28 -11.20
C THR A 228 -20.81 12.26 -10.17
N THR A 229 -21.14 11.79 -8.96
CA THR A 229 -21.62 12.64 -7.85
C THR A 229 -21.12 12.18 -6.48
N CYS A 230 -20.62 13.15 -5.70
CA CYS A 230 -20.20 13.03 -4.31
C CYS A 230 -20.46 14.35 -3.54
#